data_AF-A0A2H6NFL8-F1
#
_entry.id   AF-A0A2H6NFL8-F1
#
_cell.length_a   1.000
_cell.length_b   1.000
_cell.length_c   1.000
_cell.angle_alpha   90.00
_cell.angle_beta   90.00
_cell.angle_gamma   90.00
#
_symmetry.space_group_name_H-M   'P 1'
#
loop_
_entity.id
_entity.type
_entity.pdbx_description
1 polymer ?
#
loop_
_entity_poly.entity_id
_entity_poly.type
_entity_poly.pdbx_seq_one_letter_code
_entity_poly.pdbx_strand_id
1 'polypeptide(L)'
;DYLVQYRGKEIVVLKQIPRRISDLRKQYQLLTVKLIKRQVNVRRLVPEGILVNWDGKRYRLDSLDKAIDFYDSYIVVNEKQEENWNIKDEEPTGEEKNAQQEGEGEKAE
;
A
#
# COMPACT_ATOMS: atom_id res chain seq x y z
N ASP A 1 20.18 19.78 -9.26
CA ASP A 1 20.08 20.83 -8.22
C ASP A 1 21.44 21.47 -8.03
N TYR A 2 21.50 22.81 -8.08
CA TYR A 2 22.74 23.55 -7.87
C TYR A 2 22.84 23.90 -6.38
N LEU A 3 23.89 23.41 -5.71
CA LEU A 3 24.23 23.82 -4.36
C LEU A 3 24.91 25.19 -4.44
N VAL A 4 24.29 26.22 -3.87
CA VAL A 4 24.81 27.59 -3.86
C VAL A 4 25.12 27.96 -2.42
N GLN A 5 26.28 28.56 -2.15
CA GLN A 5 26.56 29.15 -0.85
C GLN A 5 26.04 30.59 -0.81
N TYR A 6 25.15 30.87 0.15
CA TYR A 6 24.68 32.22 0.45
C TYR A 6 24.86 32.50 1.94
N ARG A 7 25.67 33.52 2.26
CA ARG A 7 25.99 33.92 3.66
C ARG A 7 26.49 32.76 4.53
N GLY A 8 27.38 31.92 3.99
CA GLY A 8 27.94 30.77 4.70
C GLY A 8 26.99 29.60 4.91
N LYS A 9 25.77 29.64 4.34
CA LYS A 9 24.83 28.53 4.32
C LYS A 9 24.72 27.97 2.91
N GLU A 10 24.68 26.64 2.82
CA GLU A 10 24.33 25.97 1.58
C GLU A 10 22.82 26.05 1.38
N ILE A 11 22.42 26.60 0.23
CA ILE A 11 21.03 26.67 -0.20
C ILE A 11 20.86 25.82 -1.46
N VAL A 12 19.72 25.14 -1.53
CA VAL A 12 19.30 24.40 -2.72
C VAL A 12 18.33 25.28 -3.49
N VAL A 13 18.69 25.65 -4.71
CA VAL A 13 17.79 26.41 -5.59
C VAL A 13 16.87 25.43 -6.31
N LEU A 14 15.58 25.53 -6.02
CA LEU A 14 14.54 24.73 -6.67
C LEU A 14 13.82 25.54 -7.76
N LYS A 15 13.30 24.84 -8.77
CA LYS A 15 12.45 25.45 -9.78
C LYS A 15 11.20 26.04 -9.13
N GLN A 16 10.83 27.26 -9.49
CA GLN A 16 9.58 27.86 -9.04
C GLN A 16 8.39 27.10 -9.63
N ILE A 17 7.48 26.64 -8.77
CA ILE A 17 6.26 25.92 -9.16
C ILE A 17 5.06 26.73 -8.66
N PRO A 18 4.05 27.02 -9.50
CA PRO A 18 2.83 27.68 -9.07
C PRO A 18 2.18 26.95 -7.89
N ARG A 19 1.71 27.70 -6.88
CA ARG A 19 1.13 27.13 -5.65
C ARG A 19 0.02 26.12 -5.94
N ARG A 20 -0.90 26.45 -6.87
CA ARG A 20 -1.99 25.56 -7.32
C ARG A 20 -1.49 24.17 -7.74
N ILE A 21 -0.41 24.11 -8.52
CA ILE A 21 0.19 22.85 -8.98
C ILE A 21 0.85 22.11 -7.82
N SER A 22 1.50 22.82 -6.90
CA SER A 22 2.11 22.23 -5.70
C SER A 22 1.04 21.58 -4.81
N ASP A 23 -0.09 22.24 -4.60
CA ASP A 23 -1.16 21.74 -3.74
C ASP A 23 -1.85 20.53 -4.35
N LEU A 24 -2.14 20.53 -5.66
CA LEU A 24 -2.63 19.34 -6.37
C LEU A 24 -1.68 18.15 -6.22
N ARG A 25 -0.37 18.39 -6.35
CA ARG A 25 0.66 17.36 -6.21
C ARG A 25 0.75 16.76 -4.82
N LYS A 26 0.38 17.50 -3.77
CA LYS A 26 0.33 16.97 -2.39
C LYS A 26 -0.85 16.04 -2.18
N GLN A 27 -1.93 16.17 -2.95
CA GLN A 27 -3.10 15.30 -2.80
C GLN A 27 -2.76 13.83 -3.13
N TYR A 28 -1.86 13.60 -4.09
CA TYR A 28 -1.36 12.26 -4.43
C TYR A 28 -0.25 11.76 -3.49
N GLN A 29 0.14 12.53 -2.47
CA GLN A 29 1.30 12.21 -1.61
C GLN A 29 1.14 10.86 -0.92
N LEU A 30 -0.05 10.55 -0.38
CA LEU A 30 -0.33 9.29 0.28
C LEU A 30 -0.03 8.09 -0.62
N LEU A 31 -0.57 8.10 -1.84
CA LEU A 31 -0.36 7.04 -2.82
C LEU A 31 1.11 6.95 -3.26
N THR A 32 1.74 8.09 -3.56
CA THR A 32 3.15 8.09 -3.99
C THR A 32 4.10 7.55 -2.92
N VAL A 33 3.89 7.86 -1.64
CA VAL A 33 4.71 7.32 -0.55
C VAL A 33 4.60 5.79 -0.49
N LYS A 34 3.39 5.25 -0.61
CA LYS A 34 3.18 3.79 -0.61
C LYS A 34 3.79 3.11 -1.83
N LEU A 35 3.66 3.70 -3.01
CA LEU A 35 4.26 3.17 -4.24
C LEU A 35 5.79 3.20 -4.19
N ILE A 36 6.38 4.27 -3.65
CA ILE A 36 7.84 4.37 -3.47
C ILE A 36 8.36 3.30 -2.49
N LYS A 37 7.64 3.04 -1.40
CA LYS A 37 7.99 1.96 -0.45
C LYS A 37 8.06 0.59 -1.13
N ARG A 38 7.19 0.34 -2.11
CA ARG A 38 7.15 -0.89 -2.91
C ARG A 38 8.11 -0.88 -4.10
N GLN A 39 9.01 0.11 -4.18
CA GLN A 39 9.97 0.30 -5.29
C GLN A 39 9.30 0.40 -6.67
N VAL A 40 8.06 0.88 -6.73
CA VAL A 40 7.32 1.04 -7.98
C VAL A 40 7.73 2.32 -8.69
N ASN A 41 7.94 2.23 -10.00
CA ASN A 41 8.22 3.41 -10.83
C ASN A 41 6.97 4.30 -10.93
N VAL A 42 7.06 5.49 -10.32
CA VAL A 42 6.06 6.55 -10.44
C VAL A 42 6.65 7.74 -11.19
N ARG A 43 5.95 8.20 -12.23
CA ARG A 43 6.30 9.41 -12.97
C ARG A 43 5.20 10.45 -12.81
N ARG A 44 5.55 11.71 -12.58
CA ARG A 44 4.56 12.81 -12.56
C ARG A 44 4.15 13.17 -13.98
N LEU A 45 2.85 13.31 -14.21
CA LEU A 45 2.32 13.95 -15.41
C LEU A 45 2.27 15.45 -15.18
N VAL A 46 2.54 16.23 -16.24
CA VAL A 46 2.45 17.69 -16.21
C VAL A 46 1.15 18.07 -16.91
N PRO A 47 0.29 18.93 -16.32
CA PRO A 47 0.46 19.67 -15.06
C PRO A 47 0.04 18.89 -13.80
N GLU A 48 -0.86 17.92 -13.93
CA GLU A 48 -1.44 17.10 -12.86
C GLU A 48 -1.42 15.61 -13.24
N GLY A 49 -1.45 14.74 -12.22
CA GLY A 49 -1.58 13.30 -12.35
C GLY A 49 -0.25 12.55 -12.17
N ILE A 50 -0.36 11.23 -12.07
CA ILE A 50 0.78 10.33 -11.98
C ILE A 50 0.60 9.13 -12.91
N LEU A 51 1.73 8.66 -13.45
CA LEU A 51 1.83 7.43 -14.20
C LEU A 51 2.53 6.40 -13.32
N VAL A 52 1.89 5.26 -13.13
CA VAL A 52 2.36 4.18 -12.26
C VAL A 52 2.56 2.93 -13.11
N ASN A 53 3.70 2.28 -12.99
CA ASN A 53 3.93 0.96 -13.59
C ASN A 53 3.71 -0.11 -12.51
N TRP A 54 2.53 -0.70 -12.46
CA TRP A 54 2.18 -1.72 -11.46
C TRP A 54 2.00 -3.07 -12.14
N ASP A 55 2.74 -4.08 -11.67
CA ASP A 55 2.65 -5.47 -12.17
C ASP A 55 2.75 -5.56 -13.71
N GLY A 56 3.75 -4.90 -14.30
CA GLY A 56 3.96 -4.86 -15.75
C GLY A 56 2.95 -4.01 -16.54
N LYS A 57 1.89 -3.49 -15.90
CA LYS A 57 0.88 -2.62 -16.53
C LYS A 57 1.09 -1.15 -16.19
N ARG A 58 0.80 -0.26 -17.13
CA ARG A 58 0.92 1.20 -16.96
C ARG A 58 -0.45 1.79 -16.65
N TYR A 59 -0.59 2.42 -15.49
CA TYR A 59 -1.80 3.08 -15.04
C TYR A 59 -1.61 4.60 -15.10
N ARG A 60 -2.55 5.27 -15.76
CA ARG A 60 -2.58 6.73 -15.88
C ARG A 60 -3.63 7.29 -14.93
N LEU A 61 -3.17 7.92 -13.86
CA LEU A 61 -4.00 8.49 -12.80
C LEU A 61 -4.05 10.00 -13.00
N ASP A 62 -4.97 10.43 -13.86
CA ASP A 62 -5.14 11.84 -14.24
C ASP A 62 -5.99 12.64 -13.23
N SER A 63 -6.71 11.96 -12.34
CA SER A 63 -7.56 12.58 -11.31
C SER A 63 -7.37 11.88 -9.96
N LEU A 64 -7.76 12.57 -8.89
CA LEU A 64 -7.69 12.04 -7.53
C LEU A 64 -8.57 10.79 -7.38
N ASP A 65 -9.77 10.81 -7.94
CA ASP A 65 -10.71 9.69 -7.85
C ASP A 65 -10.11 8.41 -8.43
N LYS A 66 -9.49 8.50 -9.62
CA LYS A 66 -8.78 7.36 -10.23
C LYS A 66 -7.64 6.85 -9.35
N ALA A 67 -6.95 7.76 -8.64
CA ALA A 67 -5.87 7.39 -7.74
C ALA A 67 -6.39 6.71 -6.46
N ILE A 68 -7.54 7.12 -5.95
CA ILE A 68 -8.22 6.47 -4.82
C ILE A 68 -8.72 5.08 -5.25
N ASP A 69 -9.40 4.98 -6.39
CA ASP A 69 -9.88 3.70 -6.94
C ASP A 69 -8.72 2.72 -7.14
N PHE A 70 -7.59 3.20 -7.66
CA PHE A 70 -6.37 2.41 -7.81
C PHE A 70 -5.80 1.95 -6.46
N TYR A 71 -5.78 2.84 -5.47
CA TYR A 71 -5.30 2.52 -4.13
C TYR A 71 -6.16 1.42 -3.46
N ASP A 72 -7.47 1.54 -3.53
CA ASP A 72 -8.40 0.60 -2.91
C ASP A 72 -8.34 -0.77 -3.61
N SER A 73 -8.30 -0.79 -4.94
CA SER A 73 -8.31 -2.04 -5.71
C SER A 73 -7.00 -2.82 -5.68
N TYR A 74 -5.84 -2.15 -5.69
CA TYR A 74 -4.54 -2.82 -5.84
C TYR A 74 -3.68 -2.78 -4.57
N ILE A 75 -3.78 -1.74 -3.74
CA ILE A 75 -2.92 -1.64 -2.55
C ILE A 75 -3.59 -2.27 -1.34
N VAL A 76 -4.87 -1.95 -1.07
CA VAL A 76 -5.59 -2.51 0.08
C VAL A 76 -5.87 -4.01 -0.11
N VAL A 77 -6.27 -4.43 -1.32
CA VAL A 77 -6.50 -5.86 -1.61
C VAL A 77 -5.23 -6.67 -1.47
N ASN A 78 -4.08 -6.14 -1.92
CA ASN A 78 -2.80 -6.86 -1.82
C ASN A 78 -2.30 -6.90 -0.37
N GLU A 79 -2.49 -5.85 0.43
CA GLU A 79 -2.17 -5.87 1.88
C GLU A 79 -2.98 -6.98 2.60
N LYS A 80 -4.29 -7.09 2.31
CA LYS A 80 -5.12 -8.17 2.87
C LYS A 80 -4.72 -9.55 2.38
N GLN A 81 -4.29 -9.69 1.13
CA GLN A 81 -3.81 -10.97 0.62
C GLN A 81 -2.48 -11.36 1.26
N GLU A 82 -1.50 -10.46 1.35
CA GLU A 82 -0.21 -10.71 2.02
C GLU A 82 -0.41 -11.11 3.49
N GLU A 83 -1.31 -10.45 4.21
CA GLU A 83 -1.71 -10.85 5.58
C GLU A 83 -2.37 -12.24 5.60
N ASN A 84 -3.26 -12.54 4.67
CA ASN A 84 -3.96 -13.83 4.59
C ASN A 84 -3.06 -15.00 4.15
N TRP A 85 -2.02 -14.76 3.34
CA TRP A 85 -0.99 -15.74 3.03
C TRP A 85 -0.09 -15.99 4.24
N ASN A 86 0.27 -14.95 5.01
CA ASN A 86 1.04 -15.10 6.25
C ASN A 86 0.28 -15.86 7.36
N ILE A 87 -1.05 -15.83 7.39
CA ILE A 87 -1.85 -16.56 8.40
C ILE A 87 -1.93 -18.07 8.10
N LYS A 88 -1.78 -18.49 6.84
CA LYS A 88 -1.89 -19.91 6.45
C LYS A 88 -0.67 -20.76 6.77
N ASP A 89 0.46 -20.16 7.10
CA ASP A 89 1.67 -20.88 7.52
C ASP A 89 1.71 -21.13 9.05
N GLU A 90 0.73 -20.62 9.81
CA GLU A 90 0.50 -20.98 11.21
C GLU A 90 -0.81 -21.79 11.34
N GLU A 91 -0.82 -23.05 10.87
CA GLU A 91 -1.79 -24.00 11.40
C GLU A 91 -1.39 -24.42 12.83
N PRO A 92 -2.32 -24.34 13.80
CA PRO A 92 -2.08 -24.88 15.14
C PRO A 92 -2.06 -26.41 15.06
N THR A 93 -0.88 -27.00 15.24
CA THR A 93 -0.77 -28.43 15.52
C THR A 93 -1.30 -28.68 16.93
N GLY A 94 -2.57 -29.03 17.05
CA GLY A 94 -3.11 -29.49 18.32
C GLY A 94 -4.62 -29.56 18.30
N GLU A 95 -5.16 -30.73 18.03
CA GLU A 95 -6.05 -31.46 18.95
C GLU A 95 -6.71 -32.63 18.23
N GLU A 96 -6.34 -33.86 18.60
CA GLU A 96 -7.25 -35.00 18.51
C GLU A 96 -6.79 -36.12 19.45
N LYS A 97 -7.25 -36.09 20.70
CA LYS A 97 -7.50 -37.30 21.50
C LYS A 97 -8.76 -37.14 22.36
N ASN A 98 -9.88 -37.37 21.68
CA ASN A 98 -11.04 -38.18 22.09
C ASN A 98 -11.21 -38.47 23.61
N ALA A 99 -12.24 -37.89 24.20
CA ALA A 99 -12.86 -38.36 25.44
C ALA A 99 -14.34 -38.67 25.17
N GLN A 100 -14.60 -39.91 24.75
CA GLN A 100 -15.94 -40.48 24.71
C GLN A 100 -16.36 -40.88 26.13
N GLN A 101 -17.30 -40.13 26.69
CA GLN A 101 -18.17 -40.59 27.78
C GLN A 101 -19.60 -40.18 27.44
N GLU A 102 -20.37 -41.12 26.90
CA GLU A 102 -21.82 -41.16 27.03
C GLU A 102 -22.18 -42.46 27.76
N GLY A 103 -23.06 -42.34 28.74
CA GLY A 103 -23.47 -43.41 29.63
C GLY A 103 -24.78 -44.08 29.24
N GLU A 104 -25.30 -44.83 30.23
CA GLU A 104 -26.62 -45.47 30.33
C GLU A 104 -26.76 -46.81 29.56
N GLY A 105 -27.23 -47.92 30.13
CA GLY A 105 -27.73 -48.25 31.47
C GLY A 105 -28.20 -49.72 31.57
N GLU A 106 -28.62 -50.11 32.79
CA GLU A 106 -29.57 -51.19 33.17
C GLU A 106 -29.27 -52.71 33.06
N LYS A 107 -29.27 -53.32 34.26
CA LYS A 107 -30.12 -54.44 34.78
C LYS A 107 -29.68 -55.92 34.74
N ALA A 108 -29.91 -56.53 35.92
CA ALA A 108 -30.21 -57.93 36.31
C ALA A 108 -29.13 -58.98 35.98
N GLU A 109 -28.77 -59.93 36.84
CA GLU A 109 -29.56 -60.83 37.72
C GLU A 109 -28.69 -61.34 38.88
#